data_AF-A0A6J2QJV1-F1
#
_entry.id   AF-A0A6J2QJV1-F1
#
_cell.length_a   1.000
_cell.length_b   1.000
_cell.length_c   1.000
_cell.angle_alpha   90.00
_cell.angle_beta   90.00
_cell.angle_gamma   90.00
#
_symmetry.space_group_name_H-M   'P 1'
#
loop_
_entity.id
_entity.type
_entity.pdbx_description
1 polymer ?
#
loop_
_entity_poly.entity_id
_entity_poly.type
_entity_poly.pdbx_seq_one_letter_code
_entity_poly.pdbx_strand_id
1 'polypeptide(L)'
;MRLLFAAVFILYFSAGSATTEYDGYNDFVEEDYGPLLDYKDPHWCHSPGLINGEVTCHSPRGAAYRSTLDTRCEMSCDRGYRLVGKSSIHCLASRRWSGTSYCRKMRCHVLPLIPHGRYTCTHGFMVDSRCDFTCNAGYRIGGQHSRTCQRGGSWSGAQPDCEDTDPPKIKCPPSRLKVAEPGKLSAMVSWDPPAASDTADKLLEVILVGQEPGTDFQAGASIIRYKVYDQARNRAACKFIVRVEVRRCPELASPLQGYLTCSSDGNNYGATCEYHCEGGYEPRGVSTRVCQFNRSWGGEPAECVPMEIKSDVKTVSALLDQFHEKRRLLILTAPNISDPDYQLQNLMIQKSDCGLDLRHVTVIELLGSPPRETGRIKEGLLSSEAIEGLRQVFRISRTYFSMLLLDKLGLDRERFITPMASDELFSYIDNFLLDEEERERLELHRDFCD
;
A
#
# COMPACT_ATOMS: atom_id res chain seq x y z
N MET A 1 -27.47 16.32 34.33
CA MET A 1 -28.54 15.75 35.17
C MET A 1 -27.88 14.87 36.22
N ARG A 2 -27.63 15.43 37.41
CA ARG A 2 -27.05 14.74 38.58
C ARG A 2 -28.19 14.12 39.37
N LEU A 3 -28.06 12.87 39.81
CA LEU A 3 -28.85 12.31 40.90
C LEU A 3 -27.90 11.56 41.85
N LEU A 4 -27.73 12.16 43.02
CA LEU A 4 -27.06 11.60 44.20
C LEU A 4 -28.02 10.64 44.90
N PHE A 5 -27.51 9.53 45.41
CA PHE A 5 -28.07 8.89 46.61
C PHE A 5 -26.93 8.60 47.58
N ALA A 6 -26.94 9.36 48.68
CA ALA A 6 -26.12 9.17 49.85
C ALA A 6 -26.85 8.25 50.83
N ALA A 7 -26.13 7.28 51.41
CA ALA A 7 -26.60 6.52 52.56
C ALA A 7 -25.62 6.75 53.71
N VAL A 8 -26.05 7.59 54.65
CA VAL A 8 -25.43 7.91 55.93
C VAL A 8 -25.85 6.84 56.92
N PHE A 9 -24.89 6.09 57.50
CA PHE A 9 -25.15 5.23 58.64
C PHE A 9 -24.67 5.90 59.92
N ILE A 10 -25.65 6.19 60.77
CA ILE A 10 -25.57 6.87 62.06
C ILE A 10 -25.09 5.86 63.11
N LEU A 11 -23.98 6.13 63.80
CA LEU A 11 -23.64 5.48 65.06
C LEU A 11 -23.87 6.48 66.20
N TYR A 12 -24.81 6.11 67.06
CA TYR A 12 -25.21 6.84 68.26
C TYR A 12 -24.04 6.94 69.25
N PHE A 13 -23.71 8.16 69.64
CA PHE A 13 -23.04 8.46 70.91
C PHE A 13 -24.11 8.47 72.02
N SER A 14 -23.85 7.76 73.13
CA SER A 14 -24.44 8.10 74.42
C SER A 14 -23.31 8.37 75.41
N ALA A 15 -23.26 9.62 75.86
CA ALA A 15 -22.51 10.09 77.01
C ALA A 15 -23.52 10.68 78.01
N GLY A 16 -23.29 10.45 79.31
CA GLY A 16 -24.10 10.91 80.44
C GLY A 16 -23.95 9.88 81.56
N SER A 17 -23.00 10.01 82.50
CA SER A 17 -22.81 11.01 83.55
C SER A 17 -23.82 10.90 84.70
N ALA A 18 -23.34 10.26 85.78
CA ALA A 18 -23.48 10.54 87.22
C ALA A 18 -24.82 11.03 87.82
N THR A 19 -25.29 10.36 88.89
CA THR A 19 -25.12 10.75 90.32
C THR A 19 -25.93 9.85 91.28
N THR A 20 -25.23 9.32 92.30
CA THR A 20 -25.54 9.17 93.77
C THR A 20 -26.89 8.61 94.24
N GLU A 21 -26.99 7.73 95.25
CA GLU A 21 -26.63 7.95 96.66
C GLU A 21 -26.67 6.63 97.51
N TYR A 22 -25.71 6.49 98.45
CA TYR A 22 -25.69 5.86 99.80
C TYR A 22 -26.47 4.54 100.09
N ASP A 23 -25.97 3.52 100.79
CA ASP A 23 -25.14 3.36 102.01
C ASP A 23 -24.43 1.96 101.93
N GLY A 24 -23.36 1.62 102.64
CA GLY A 24 -22.69 2.26 103.76
C GLY A 24 -21.51 1.38 104.22
N TYR A 25 -20.59 2.04 104.92
CA TYR A 25 -19.79 1.52 106.03
C TYR A 25 -18.97 0.22 105.84
N ASN A 26 -17.66 0.38 105.64
CA ASN A 26 -16.69 -0.12 106.61
C ASN A 26 -15.30 0.46 106.32
N ASP A 27 -14.89 1.34 107.22
CA ASP A 27 -13.55 1.86 107.38
C ASP A 27 -12.69 0.74 107.98
N PHE A 28 -11.89 0.10 107.13
CA PHE A 28 -10.75 -0.70 107.57
C PHE A 28 -9.50 -0.03 107.02
N VAL A 29 -8.82 0.67 107.93
CA VAL A 29 -7.41 1.02 107.83
C VAL A 29 -6.65 -0.31 107.75
N GLU A 30 -6.53 -0.85 106.54
CA GLU A 30 -5.71 -2.03 106.30
C GLU A 30 -4.27 -1.55 106.23
N GLU A 31 -3.61 -1.71 107.38
CA GLU A 31 -2.18 -1.53 107.59
C GLU A 31 -1.38 -2.04 106.38
N ASP A 32 -0.45 -1.21 105.96
CA ASP A 32 0.59 -1.46 104.96
C ASP A 32 1.47 -2.65 105.42
N TYR A 33 0.93 -3.86 105.33
CA TYR A 33 1.69 -5.10 105.36
C TYR A 33 2.32 -5.29 103.99
N GLY A 34 3.30 -4.43 103.67
CA GLY A 34 4.35 -4.83 102.76
C GLY A 34 4.88 -6.19 103.26
N PRO A 35 4.81 -7.26 102.44
CA PRO A 35 5.16 -8.58 102.93
C PRO A 35 6.59 -8.58 103.48
N LEU A 36 6.74 -8.94 104.75
CA LEU A 36 8.02 -9.12 105.42
C LEU A 36 8.81 -10.15 104.61
N LEU A 37 9.87 -9.68 103.92
CA LEU A 37 10.65 -10.45 102.97
C LEU A 37 11.47 -11.51 103.72
N ASP A 38 10.97 -12.75 103.79
CA ASP A 38 11.75 -13.88 104.29
C ASP A 38 12.86 -14.23 103.29
N TYR A 39 14.06 -13.80 103.62
CA TYR A 39 15.25 -13.86 102.78
C TYR A 39 15.97 -15.23 102.79
N LYS A 40 15.35 -16.28 103.34
CA LYS A 40 15.98 -17.62 103.46
C LYS A 40 15.93 -18.47 102.18
N ASP A 41 15.14 -18.11 101.18
CA ASP A 41 15.09 -18.82 99.89
C ASP A 41 15.79 -17.99 98.79
N PRO A 42 16.91 -18.47 98.20
CA PRO A 42 17.67 -17.72 97.20
C PRO A 42 16.93 -17.50 95.86
N HIS A 43 15.72 -18.04 95.70
CA HIS A 43 14.91 -17.94 94.48
C HIS A 43 13.54 -17.26 94.74
N TRP A 44 13.49 -15.92 94.61
CA TRP A 44 12.25 -15.15 94.84
C TRP A 44 11.27 -15.20 93.65
N CYS A 45 11.79 -15.04 92.42
CA CYS A 45 11.06 -15.28 91.18
C CYS A 45 11.50 -16.59 90.53
N HIS A 46 10.61 -17.19 89.73
CA HIS A 46 11.01 -18.29 88.84
C HIS A 46 12.00 -17.78 87.78
N SER A 47 12.93 -18.64 87.36
CA SER A 47 13.91 -18.33 86.30
C SER A 47 13.19 -17.90 85.02
N PRO A 48 13.45 -16.68 84.50
CA PRO A 48 12.78 -16.21 83.29
C PRO A 48 13.31 -16.99 82.09
N GLY A 49 12.43 -17.73 81.42
CA GLY A 49 12.73 -18.42 80.17
C GLY A 49 12.37 -17.56 78.97
N LEU A 50 13.30 -17.37 78.04
CA LEU A 50 13.07 -16.72 76.75
C LEU A 50 13.44 -17.71 75.64
N ILE A 51 12.44 -18.24 74.93
CA ILE A 51 12.66 -19.18 73.83
C ILE A 51 13.15 -18.40 72.60
N ASN A 52 14.24 -18.84 71.96
CA ASN A 52 14.94 -18.16 70.87
C ASN A 52 15.49 -16.77 71.28
N GLY A 53 16.09 -16.70 72.48
CA GLY A 53 16.72 -15.50 73.01
C GLY A 53 17.60 -15.78 74.23
N GLU A 54 18.34 -14.76 74.64
CA GLU A 54 19.22 -14.76 75.80
C GLU A 54 18.69 -13.82 76.88
N VAL A 55 18.79 -14.25 78.14
CA VAL A 55 18.35 -13.48 79.30
C VAL A 55 19.55 -13.21 80.21
N THR A 56 19.90 -11.94 80.37
CA THR A 56 21.00 -11.50 81.23
C THR A 56 20.44 -10.85 82.50
N CYS A 57 20.61 -11.51 83.65
CA CYS A 57 20.06 -11.06 84.93
C CYS A 57 21.15 -10.49 85.85
N HIS A 58 20.88 -9.32 86.40
CA HIS A 58 21.73 -8.63 87.38
C HIS A 58 20.98 -8.52 88.71
N SER A 59 21.48 -9.21 89.74
CA SER A 59 20.93 -9.15 91.10
C SER A 59 21.69 -8.15 91.97
N PRO A 60 21.00 -7.37 92.81
CA PRO A 60 21.63 -6.53 93.84
C PRO A 60 22.50 -7.31 94.84
N ARG A 61 22.28 -8.63 94.97
CA ARG A 61 22.99 -9.51 95.93
C ARG A 61 24.26 -10.16 95.37
N GLY A 62 24.66 -9.79 94.15
CA GLY A 62 25.86 -10.30 93.48
C GLY A 62 25.56 -11.39 92.44
N ALA A 63 26.55 -11.70 91.61
CA ALA A 63 26.42 -12.52 90.39
C ALA A 63 25.96 -13.98 90.62
N ALA A 64 26.02 -14.48 91.86
CA ALA A 64 25.56 -15.81 92.23
C ALA A 64 24.02 -15.94 92.26
N TYR A 65 23.29 -14.82 92.35
CA TYR A 65 21.83 -14.80 92.48
C TYR A 65 21.19 -14.31 91.18
N ARG A 66 20.24 -15.09 90.62
CA ARG A 66 19.61 -14.79 89.32
C ARG A 66 18.11 -14.49 89.38
N SER A 67 17.50 -14.55 90.57
CA SER A 67 16.06 -14.33 90.73
C SER A 67 15.62 -13.81 92.10
N THR A 68 16.47 -13.07 92.83
CA THR A 68 16.07 -12.40 94.08
C THR A 68 15.18 -11.19 93.81
N LEU A 69 14.52 -10.66 94.84
CA LEU A 69 13.80 -9.37 94.77
C LEU A 69 14.68 -8.29 94.11
N ASP A 70 14.07 -7.44 93.28
CA ASP A 70 14.72 -6.37 92.49
C ASP A 70 15.78 -6.83 91.48
N THR A 71 15.96 -8.14 91.26
CA THR A 71 16.80 -8.62 90.14
C THR A 71 16.25 -8.09 88.83
N ARG A 72 17.09 -7.44 88.04
CA ARG A 72 16.75 -6.92 86.72
C ARG A 72 17.31 -7.85 85.65
N CYS A 73 16.42 -8.36 84.80
CA CYS A 73 16.80 -9.17 83.65
C CYS A 73 16.57 -8.39 82.37
N GLU A 74 17.60 -8.32 81.53
CA GLU A 74 17.53 -7.78 80.18
C GLU A 74 17.27 -8.92 79.19
N MET A 75 16.39 -8.64 78.24
CA MET A 75 15.87 -9.61 77.29
C MET A 75 16.45 -9.31 75.91
N SER A 76 17.18 -10.26 75.34
CA SER A 76 17.71 -10.19 73.98
C SER A 76 17.20 -11.36 73.17
N CYS A 77 16.81 -11.15 71.91
CA CYS A 77 16.36 -12.23 71.04
C CYS A 77 17.49 -12.71 70.13
N ASP A 78 17.45 -14.00 69.78
CA ASP A 78 18.37 -14.59 68.82
C ASP A 78 18.22 -13.94 67.44
N ARG A 79 19.26 -14.08 66.60
CA ARG A 79 19.23 -13.54 65.23
C ARG A 79 17.99 -14.04 64.48
N GLY A 80 17.26 -13.11 63.86
CA GLY A 80 16.02 -13.41 63.13
C GLY A 80 14.75 -13.37 63.97
N TYR A 81 14.83 -13.00 65.25
CA TYR A 81 13.69 -12.80 66.14
C TYR A 81 13.63 -11.36 66.65
N ARG A 82 12.42 -10.84 66.83
CA ARG A 82 12.16 -9.54 67.44
C ARG A 82 11.55 -9.72 68.82
N LEU A 83 12.00 -8.91 69.77
CA LEU A 83 11.42 -8.90 71.10
C LEU A 83 10.03 -8.27 71.06
N VAL A 84 9.04 -8.95 71.63
CA VAL A 84 7.70 -8.42 71.86
C VAL A 84 7.44 -8.45 73.36
N GLY A 85 7.28 -7.28 73.98
CA GLY A 85 7.17 -7.12 75.44
C GLY A 85 8.19 -6.13 75.99
N LYS A 86 8.54 -6.25 77.27
CA LYS A 86 9.51 -5.37 77.93
C LYS A 86 10.95 -5.80 77.62
N SER A 87 11.82 -4.86 77.24
CA SER A 87 13.27 -5.13 77.07
C SER A 87 13.97 -5.44 78.38
N SER A 88 13.42 -4.97 79.51
CA SER A 88 13.93 -5.26 80.84
C SER A 88 12.77 -5.51 81.81
N ILE A 89 12.86 -6.60 82.56
CA ILE A 89 11.91 -6.96 83.62
C ILE A 89 12.64 -6.99 84.96
N HIS A 90 11.95 -6.64 86.04
CA HIS A 90 12.45 -6.82 87.40
C HIS A 90 11.50 -7.70 88.24
N CYS A 91 12.06 -8.35 89.26
CA CYS A 91 11.35 -9.25 90.15
C CYS A 91 10.64 -8.45 91.27
N LEU A 92 9.31 -8.54 91.34
CA LEU A 92 8.47 -7.79 92.27
C LEU A 92 8.32 -8.50 93.63
N ALA A 93 7.92 -7.75 94.66
CA ALA A 93 7.58 -8.30 95.99
C ALA A 93 6.50 -9.40 95.93
N SER A 94 5.63 -9.34 94.92
CA SER A 94 4.61 -10.34 94.62
C SER A 94 5.13 -11.68 94.07
N ARG A 95 6.47 -11.88 94.03
CA ARG A 95 7.15 -13.06 93.47
C ARG A 95 6.86 -13.29 91.98
N ARG A 96 6.47 -12.22 91.27
CA ARG A 96 6.20 -12.21 89.82
C ARG A 96 7.12 -11.21 89.12
N TRP A 97 7.39 -11.48 87.85
CA TRP A 97 8.09 -10.54 86.99
C TRP A 97 7.20 -9.35 86.61
N SER A 98 7.80 -8.16 86.53
CA SER A 98 7.13 -6.90 86.17
C SER A 98 6.49 -6.85 84.77
N GLY A 99 6.67 -7.89 83.95
CA GLY A 99 6.08 -8.03 82.62
C GLY A 99 6.50 -9.33 81.97
N THR A 100 6.00 -9.56 80.75
CA THR A 100 6.35 -10.70 79.92
C THR A 100 6.99 -10.25 78.63
N SER A 101 7.87 -11.09 78.11
CA SER A 101 8.57 -10.86 76.86
C SER A 101 8.73 -12.18 76.14
N TYR A 102 8.53 -12.18 74.83
CA TYR A 102 8.76 -13.35 74.00
C TYR A 102 9.38 -12.93 72.66
N CYS A 103 10.19 -13.83 72.11
CA CYS A 103 10.84 -13.62 70.83
C CYS A 103 9.95 -14.11 69.69
N ARG A 104 9.48 -13.17 68.87
CA ARG A 104 8.67 -13.48 67.69
C ARG A 104 9.56 -13.53 66.46
N LYS A 105 9.46 -14.61 65.68
CA LYS A 105 10.21 -14.74 64.44
C LYS A 105 9.92 -13.55 63.51
N MET A 106 10.97 -12.91 63.02
CA MET A 106 10.86 -11.82 62.05
C MET A 106 10.62 -12.40 60.66
N ARG A 107 9.72 -11.75 59.93
CA ARG A 107 9.40 -12.08 58.54
C ARG A 107 9.20 -10.81 57.76
N CYS A 108 9.60 -10.82 56.51
CA CYS A 108 9.25 -9.78 55.56
C CYS A 108 7.76 -9.90 55.17
N HIS A 109 7.21 -8.82 54.63
CA HIS A 109 5.89 -8.84 54.02
C HIS A 109 5.87 -9.77 52.80
N VAL A 110 4.68 -10.27 52.46
CA VAL A 110 4.49 -11.08 51.25
C VAL A 110 4.77 -10.20 50.03
N LEU A 111 5.61 -10.70 49.11
CA LEU A 111 5.92 -9.98 47.88
C LEU A 111 4.71 -9.97 46.95
N PRO A 112 4.41 -8.83 46.29
CA PRO A 112 3.32 -8.76 45.33
C PRO A 112 3.56 -9.70 44.15
N LEU A 113 2.47 -10.07 43.46
CA LEU A 113 2.56 -10.80 42.20
C LEU A 113 3.16 -9.89 41.12
N ILE A 114 3.99 -10.48 40.26
CA ILE A 114 4.58 -9.77 39.12
C ILE A 114 3.80 -10.17 37.87
N PRO A 115 3.20 -9.20 37.14
CA PRO A 115 2.64 -9.47 35.82
C PRO A 115 3.68 -10.11 34.90
N HIS A 116 3.30 -11.17 34.20
CA HIS A 116 4.21 -11.91 33.30
C HIS A 116 5.47 -12.48 33.97
N GLY A 117 5.43 -12.73 35.28
CA GLY A 117 6.55 -13.31 36.01
C GLY A 117 6.14 -14.09 37.26
N ARG A 118 7.15 -14.69 37.88
CA ARG A 118 7.03 -15.45 39.14
C ARG A 118 8.32 -15.34 39.94
N TYR A 119 8.26 -15.70 41.21
CA TYR A 119 9.45 -15.73 42.07
C TYR A 119 9.51 -17.00 42.90
N THR A 120 10.73 -17.39 43.27
CA THR A 120 11.01 -18.54 44.13
C THR A 120 11.91 -18.11 45.28
N CYS A 121 11.49 -18.39 46.51
CA CYS A 121 12.22 -17.99 47.71
C CYS A 121 12.82 -19.20 48.41
N THR A 122 14.08 -19.10 48.85
CA THR A 122 14.80 -20.20 49.52
C THR A 122 14.17 -20.61 50.85
N HIS A 123 13.69 -19.64 51.64
CA HIS A 123 13.12 -19.86 52.98
C HIS A 123 11.82 -19.07 53.20
N GLY A 124 10.95 -19.03 52.16
CA GLY A 124 9.72 -18.25 52.20
C GLY A 124 9.97 -16.77 52.47
N PHE A 125 9.23 -16.18 53.42
CA PHE A 125 9.33 -14.76 53.78
C PHE A 125 10.13 -14.52 55.07
N MET A 126 11.01 -15.45 55.48
CA MET A 126 11.83 -15.31 56.70
C MET A 126 13.06 -14.42 56.46
N VAL A 127 13.63 -13.86 57.53
CA VAL A 127 14.91 -13.12 57.48
C VAL A 127 16.01 -13.99 56.84
N ASP A 128 16.86 -13.35 56.05
CA ASP A 128 17.93 -13.95 55.24
C ASP A 128 17.44 -14.86 54.09
N SER A 129 16.11 -14.99 53.88
CA SER A 129 15.55 -15.64 52.69
C SER A 129 15.86 -14.83 51.43
N ARG A 130 16.32 -15.49 50.36
CA ARG A 130 16.55 -14.92 49.04
C ARG A 130 15.42 -15.35 48.11
N CYS A 131 14.75 -14.39 47.49
CA CYS A 131 13.76 -14.62 46.44
C CYS A 131 14.35 -14.23 45.09
N ASP A 132 14.48 -15.22 44.20
CA ASP A 132 14.91 -15.02 42.82
C ASP A 132 13.68 -14.90 41.91
N PHE A 133 13.70 -13.92 41.01
CA PHE A 133 12.61 -13.60 40.10
C PHE A 133 12.88 -14.21 38.73
N THR A 134 11.81 -14.64 38.05
CA THR A 134 11.84 -15.20 36.69
C THR A 134 10.64 -14.67 35.91
N CYS A 135 10.89 -14.16 34.70
CA CYS A 135 9.81 -13.74 33.80
C CYS A 135 9.35 -14.90 32.90
N ASN A 136 8.13 -14.78 32.39
CA ASN A 136 7.57 -15.66 31.38
C ASN A 136 8.34 -15.49 30.05
N ALA A 137 8.18 -16.45 29.13
CA ALA A 137 8.80 -16.34 27.79
C ALA A 137 8.36 -15.06 27.08
N GLY A 138 9.30 -14.39 26.39
CA GLY A 138 9.10 -13.08 25.75
C GLY A 138 9.43 -11.87 26.64
N TYR A 139 9.48 -12.06 27.97
CA TYR A 139 9.71 -10.97 28.91
C TYR A 139 11.09 -11.06 29.57
N ARG A 140 11.68 -9.92 29.87
CA ARG A 140 12.96 -9.80 30.58
C ARG A 140 12.79 -9.02 31.88
N ILE A 141 13.62 -9.35 32.87
CA ILE A 141 13.58 -8.69 34.17
C ILE A 141 14.20 -7.30 34.04
N GLY A 142 13.39 -6.28 34.32
CA GLY A 142 13.83 -4.91 34.57
C GLY A 142 14.24 -4.74 36.03
N GLY A 143 15.51 -4.39 36.28
CA GLY A 143 16.04 -4.14 37.62
C GLY A 143 16.75 -5.34 38.24
N GLN A 144 16.49 -5.61 39.52
CA GLN A 144 17.23 -6.62 40.29
C GLN A 144 16.61 -8.02 40.13
N HIS A 145 17.43 -9.02 39.78
CA HIS A 145 17.00 -10.42 39.63
C HIS A 145 16.60 -11.11 40.93
N SER A 146 16.89 -10.51 42.08
CA SER A 146 16.67 -11.14 43.38
C SER A 146 16.53 -10.13 44.50
N ARG A 147 15.76 -10.48 45.53
CA ARG A 147 15.64 -9.68 46.75
C ARG A 147 15.89 -10.56 47.97
N THR A 148 16.49 -10.00 49.00
CA THR A 148 16.82 -10.69 50.25
C THR A 148 16.09 -10.04 51.42
N CYS A 149 15.50 -10.85 52.30
CA CYS A 149 14.79 -10.35 53.48
C CYS A 149 15.79 -9.90 54.54
N GLN A 150 15.84 -8.61 54.81
CA GLN A 150 16.81 -8.01 55.73
C GLN A 150 16.38 -8.17 57.18
N ARG A 151 17.35 -8.02 58.10
CA ARG A 151 17.15 -8.13 59.55
C ARG A 151 16.06 -7.20 60.11
N GLY A 152 15.78 -6.07 59.46
CA GLY A 152 14.70 -5.17 59.85
C GLY A 152 13.29 -5.64 59.48
N GLY A 153 13.13 -6.78 58.79
CA GLY A 153 11.83 -7.25 58.29
C GLY A 153 11.39 -6.57 56.98
N SER A 154 12.34 -6.00 56.22
CA SER A 154 12.14 -5.38 54.92
C SER A 154 12.91 -6.10 53.82
N TRP A 155 12.36 -6.16 52.61
CA TRP A 155 13.07 -6.69 51.45
C TRP A 155 14.13 -5.70 50.95
N SER A 156 15.29 -6.22 50.52
CA SER A 156 16.32 -5.41 49.88
C SER A 156 15.85 -4.88 48.51
N GLY A 157 16.35 -3.71 48.11
CA GLY A 157 16.14 -3.17 46.76
C GLY A 157 14.68 -2.89 46.40
N ALA A 158 14.47 -2.55 45.13
CA ALA A 158 13.15 -2.33 44.54
C ALA A 158 12.54 -3.63 44.02
N GLN A 159 11.21 -3.63 43.88
CA GLN A 159 10.49 -4.69 43.20
C GLN A 159 10.86 -4.65 41.71
N PRO A 160 11.31 -5.77 41.09
CA PRO A 160 11.54 -5.82 39.65
C PRO A 160 10.24 -5.97 38.87
N ASP A 161 10.28 -5.55 37.61
CA ASP A 161 9.19 -5.68 36.64
C ASP A 161 9.61 -6.59 35.47
N CYS A 162 8.64 -7.21 34.80
CA CYS A 162 8.88 -7.98 33.59
C CYS A 162 8.49 -7.13 32.38
N GLU A 163 9.49 -6.71 31.61
CA GLU A 163 9.33 -5.88 30.43
C GLU A 163 9.42 -6.75 29.17
N ASP A 164 8.48 -6.55 28.24
CA ASP A 164 8.57 -7.17 26.93
C ASP A 164 9.57 -6.38 26.06
N THR A 165 10.62 -7.08 25.64
CA THR A 165 11.68 -6.54 24.79
C THR A 165 11.88 -7.33 23.51
N ASP A 166 11.10 -8.40 23.33
CA ASP A 166 11.28 -9.32 22.21
C ASP A 166 10.40 -8.83 21.05
N PRO A 167 10.97 -8.51 19.87
CA PRO A 167 10.19 -7.99 18.77
C PRO A 167 9.32 -9.09 18.12
N PRO A 168 8.17 -8.71 17.52
CA PRO A 168 7.32 -9.66 16.83
C PRO A 168 8.04 -10.31 15.65
N LYS A 169 7.67 -11.55 15.32
CA LYS A 169 8.19 -12.29 14.17
C LYS A 169 7.19 -12.21 13.02
N ILE A 170 7.64 -11.77 11.85
CA ILE A 170 6.82 -11.64 10.64
C ILE A 170 7.32 -12.56 9.52
N LYS A 171 6.40 -13.31 8.91
CA LYS A 171 6.64 -14.07 7.67
C LYS A 171 6.17 -13.26 6.48
N CYS A 172 7.10 -12.95 5.59
CA CYS A 172 6.87 -11.99 4.52
C CYS A 172 6.39 -12.68 3.24
N PRO A 173 5.41 -12.08 2.53
CA PRO A 173 5.04 -12.55 1.21
C PRO A 173 6.24 -12.53 0.26
N PRO A 174 6.34 -13.51 -0.65
CA PRO A 174 7.37 -13.49 -1.67
C PRO A 174 7.15 -12.31 -2.63
N SER A 175 8.24 -11.84 -3.23
CA SER A 175 8.14 -10.86 -4.33
C SER A 175 7.44 -11.49 -5.54
N ARG A 176 6.67 -10.70 -6.28
CA ARG A 176 5.82 -11.17 -7.38
C ARG A 176 6.18 -10.44 -8.67
N LEU A 177 6.18 -11.19 -9.76
CA LEU A 177 6.25 -10.67 -11.12
C LEU A 177 4.93 -10.98 -11.81
N LYS A 178 4.26 -9.95 -12.35
CA LYS A 178 3.04 -10.10 -13.13
C LYS A 178 3.23 -9.45 -14.49
N VAL A 179 2.91 -10.16 -15.55
CA VAL A 179 2.88 -9.60 -16.90
C VAL A 179 1.52 -8.97 -17.12
N ALA A 180 1.49 -7.78 -17.73
CA ALA A 180 0.25 -7.10 -18.10
C ALA A 180 -0.56 -7.95 -19.11
N GLU A 181 -1.88 -7.86 -19.00
CA GLU A 181 -2.81 -8.53 -19.91
C GLU A 181 -2.78 -7.90 -21.32
N PRO A 182 -3.30 -8.57 -22.36
CA PRO A 182 -3.32 -8.04 -23.72
C PRO A 182 -3.98 -6.66 -23.78
N GLY A 183 -3.32 -5.69 -24.40
CA GLY A 183 -3.82 -4.31 -24.55
C GLY A 183 -3.78 -3.47 -23.27
N LYS A 184 -3.19 -3.96 -22.18
CA LYS A 184 -3.07 -3.24 -20.91
C LYS A 184 -1.62 -2.83 -20.61
N LEU A 185 -1.49 -1.74 -19.85
CA LEU A 185 -0.20 -1.23 -19.34
C LEU A 185 -0.04 -1.44 -17.83
N SER A 186 -1.10 -1.92 -17.17
CA SER A 186 -1.14 -2.24 -15.75
C SER A 186 -1.57 -3.69 -15.55
N ALA A 187 -1.36 -4.19 -14.34
CA ALA A 187 -1.88 -5.47 -13.93
C ALA A 187 -2.43 -5.38 -12.51
N MET A 188 -3.60 -6.01 -12.29
CA MET A 188 -4.13 -6.20 -10.95
C MET A 188 -3.28 -7.23 -10.20
N VAL A 189 -2.78 -6.87 -9.02
CA VAL A 189 -1.95 -7.74 -8.20
C VAL A 189 -2.53 -7.87 -6.80
N SER A 190 -2.76 -9.11 -6.37
CA SER A 190 -3.26 -9.43 -5.03
C SER A 190 -2.29 -10.39 -4.31
N TRP A 191 -2.28 -10.31 -2.97
CA TRP A 191 -1.51 -11.16 -2.08
C TRP A 191 -2.20 -11.23 -0.71
N ASP A 192 -1.90 -12.30 0.03
CA ASP A 192 -2.37 -12.47 1.40
C ASP A 192 -1.56 -11.61 2.38
N PRO A 193 -2.18 -11.00 3.40
CA PRO A 193 -1.46 -10.29 4.45
C PRO A 193 -0.40 -11.18 5.14
N PRO A 194 0.74 -10.61 5.58
CA PRO A 194 1.79 -11.38 6.25
C PRO A 194 1.29 -11.99 7.56
N ALA A 195 1.71 -13.24 7.83
CA ALA A 195 1.50 -13.84 9.14
C ALA A 195 2.52 -13.28 10.13
N ALA A 196 2.04 -12.73 11.24
CA ALA A 196 2.86 -12.24 12.34
C ALA A 196 2.53 -12.98 13.64
N SER A 197 3.55 -13.21 14.46
CA SER A 197 3.45 -13.90 15.75
C SER A 197 4.42 -13.27 16.71
N ASP A 198 4.03 -13.11 17.97
CA ASP A 198 4.92 -12.67 19.02
C ASP A 198 4.96 -13.68 20.17
N THR A 199 6.04 -13.64 20.96
CA THR A 199 6.25 -14.59 22.07
C THR A 199 5.55 -14.11 23.34
N ALA A 200 5.51 -12.79 23.57
CA ALA A 200 4.89 -12.14 24.71
C ALA A 200 3.38 -11.90 24.48
N ASP A 201 2.99 -11.56 23.24
CA ASP A 201 1.66 -11.09 22.89
C ASP A 201 0.94 -11.94 21.83
N LYS A 202 -0.41 -11.92 21.90
CA LYS A 202 -1.30 -12.54 20.90
C LYS A 202 -1.90 -11.55 19.90
N LEU A 203 -2.02 -10.28 20.29
CA LEU A 203 -2.64 -9.23 19.49
C LEU A 203 -1.55 -8.29 18.98
N LEU A 204 -1.43 -8.16 17.67
CA LEU A 204 -0.42 -7.37 16.99
C LEU A 204 -1.07 -6.34 16.06
N GLU A 205 -0.54 -5.12 16.04
CA GLU A 205 -0.97 -4.06 15.13
C GLU A 205 -0.20 -4.18 13.82
N VAL A 206 -0.89 -4.49 12.70
CA VAL A 206 -0.28 -4.66 11.38
C VAL A 206 -0.66 -3.49 10.48
N ILE A 207 0.34 -2.78 9.97
CA ILE A 207 0.18 -1.59 9.13
C ILE A 207 0.80 -1.87 7.75
N LEU A 208 -0.01 -1.68 6.71
CA LEU A 208 0.43 -1.68 5.31
C LEU A 208 0.92 -0.27 4.92
N VAL A 209 2.08 -0.21 4.29
CA VAL A 209 2.64 1.01 3.68
C VAL A 209 2.95 0.71 2.23
N GLY A 210 2.18 1.32 1.34
CA GLY A 210 2.22 1.08 -0.09
C GLY A 210 0.82 0.93 -0.66
N GLN A 211 0.75 0.41 -1.87
CA GLN A 211 -0.51 0.18 -2.55
C GLN A 211 -1.22 -1.08 -2.02
N GLU A 212 -2.56 -1.06 -2.01
CA GLU A 212 -3.39 -2.14 -1.47
C GLU A 212 -3.44 -3.37 -2.39
N PRO A 213 -3.54 -4.59 -1.82
CA PRO A 213 -3.72 -5.80 -2.61
C PRO A 213 -5.04 -5.75 -3.38
N GLY A 214 -5.04 -6.27 -4.61
CA GLY A 214 -6.21 -6.30 -5.49
C GLY A 214 -6.44 -5.03 -6.31
N THR A 215 -5.51 -4.07 -6.26
CA THR A 215 -5.55 -2.86 -7.09
C THR A 215 -4.65 -2.98 -8.33
N ASP A 216 -4.79 -2.04 -9.28
CA ASP A 216 -4.00 -1.98 -10.50
C ASP A 216 -2.62 -1.35 -10.28
N PHE A 217 -1.58 -2.12 -10.57
CA PHE A 217 -0.19 -1.69 -10.53
C PHE A 217 0.26 -1.29 -11.93
N GLN A 218 0.83 -0.09 -12.06
CA GLN A 218 1.46 0.36 -13.31
C GLN A 218 2.77 -0.39 -13.57
N ALA A 219 3.21 -0.39 -14.82
CA ALA A 219 4.47 -0.97 -15.24
C ALA A 219 5.65 -0.47 -14.38
N GLY A 220 6.50 -1.38 -13.92
CA GLY A 220 7.64 -1.07 -13.06
C GLY A 220 7.66 -1.87 -11.76
N ALA A 221 8.46 -1.41 -10.79
CA ALA A 221 8.63 -2.07 -9.51
C ALA A 221 8.03 -1.22 -8.38
N SER A 222 7.04 -1.78 -7.69
CA SER A 222 6.41 -1.20 -6.51
C SER A 222 6.87 -1.94 -5.25
N ILE A 223 7.29 -1.18 -4.24
CA ILE A 223 7.78 -1.74 -2.97
C ILE A 223 6.64 -1.71 -1.96
N ILE A 224 6.18 -2.88 -1.53
CA ILE A 224 5.18 -3.02 -0.49
C ILE A 224 5.88 -3.26 0.84
N ARG A 225 5.47 -2.54 1.89
CA ARG A 225 6.06 -2.66 3.23
C ARG A 225 4.97 -2.93 4.26
N TYR A 226 5.22 -3.89 5.14
CA TYR A 226 4.42 -4.12 6.32
C TYR A 226 5.23 -3.79 7.57
N LYS A 227 4.57 -3.13 8.52
CA LYS A 227 5.09 -2.86 9.86
C LYS A 227 4.17 -3.53 10.86
N VAL A 228 4.74 -4.23 11.82
CA VAL A 228 4.02 -4.91 12.89
C VAL A 228 4.52 -4.37 14.22
N TYR A 229 3.60 -4.00 15.10
CA TYR A 229 3.89 -3.57 16.46
C TYR A 229 3.21 -4.51 17.45
N ASP A 230 3.91 -4.80 18.55
CA ASP A 230 3.33 -5.44 19.74
C ASP A 230 2.74 -4.39 20.70
N GLN A 231 2.27 -4.81 21.87
CA GLN A 231 1.69 -3.90 22.88
C GLN A 231 2.77 -3.08 23.59
N ALA A 232 3.99 -3.60 23.69
CA ALA A 232 5.15 -2.92 24.25
C ALA A 232 5.82 -1.94 23.26
N ARG A 233 5.27 -1.80 22.04
CA ARG A 233 5.78 -0.99 20.92
C ARG A 233 7.11 -1.46 20.33
N ASN A 234 7.54 -2.71 20.58
CA ASN A 234 8.58 -3.28 19.74
C ASN A 234 8.01 -3.51 18.34
N ARG A 235 8.91 -3.47 17.35
CA ARG A 235 8.51 -3.47 15.94
C ARG A 235 9.27 -4.49 15.12
N ALA A 236 8.56 -5.09 14.18
CA ALA A 236 9.16 -5.79 13.07
C ALA A 236 8.61 -5.23 11.76
N ALA A 237 9.42 -5.29 10.73
CA ALA A 237 9.02 -4.79 9.42
C ALA A 237 9.54 -5.72 8.35
N CYS A 238 8.78 -5.83 7.27
CA CYS A 238 9.33 -6.41 6.06
C CYS A 238 8.77 -5.81 4.80
N LYS A 239 9.46 -6.12 3.70
CA LYS A 239 9.19 -5.58 2.39
C LYS A 239 9.30 -6.66 1.34
N PHE A 240 8.47 -6.56 0.31
CA PHE A 240 8.59 -7.35 -0.91
C PHE A 240 8.28 -6.46 -2.10
N ILE A 241 8.62 -6.94 -3.29
CA ILE A 241 8.50 -6.18 -4.52
C ILE A 241 7.40 -6.79 -5.37
N VAL A 242 6.49 -5.94 -5.84
CA VAL A 242 5.55 -6.25 -6.92
C VAL A 242 6.10 -5.63 -8.19
N ARG A 243 6.49 -6.45 -9.16
CA ARG A 243 6.95 -6.00 -10.47
C ARG A 243 5.88 -6.29 -11.51
N VAL A 244 5.42 -5.24 -12.20
CA VAL A 244 4.57 -5.37 -13.38
C VAL A 244 5.42 -5.16 -14.62
N GLU A 245 5.39 -6.15 -15.51
CA GLU A 245 6.11 -6.12 -16.78
C GLU A 245 5.12 -5.96 -17.94
N VAL A 246 5.29 -4.90 -18.73
CA VAL A 246 4.63 -4.74 -20.01
C VAL A 246 5.57 -5.26 -21.09
N ARG A 247 5.20 -6.39 -21.70
CA ARG A 247 5.96 -6.93 -22.84
C ARG A 247 5.68 -6.06 -24.06
N ARG A 248 6.72 -5.75 -24.82
CA ARG A 248 6.63 -4.96 -26.04
C ARG A 248 7.30 -5.66 -27.20
N CYS A 249 6.70 -5.54 -28.37
CA CYS A 249 7.28 -5.93 -29.65
C CYS A 249 8.18 -4.80 -30.19
N PRO A 250 9.05 -5.09 -31.18
CA PRO A 250 9.77 -4.03 -31.90
C PRO A 250 8.80 -3.00 -32.48
N GLU A 251 9.19 -1.74 -32.55
CA GLU A 251 8.37 -0.72 -33.22
C GLU A 251 8.27 -1.04 -34.72
N LEU A 252 7.06 -0.93 -35.27
CA LEU A 252 6.80 -1.13 -36.69
C LEU A 252 7.09 0.16 -37.44
N ALA A 253 7.75 0.03 -38.60
CA ALA A 253 7.89 1.13 -39.54
C ALA A 253 6.65 1.21 -40.45
N SER A 254 6.23 2.44 -40.76
CA SER A 254 5.17 2.68 -41.75
C SER A 254 5.55 2.09 -43.11
N PRO A 255 4.59 1.50 -43.84
CA PRO A 255 4.84 1.05 -45.21
C PRO A 255 5.15 2.25 -46.13
N LEU A 256 5.87 2.01 -47.22
CA LEU A 256 6.01 3.02 -48.28
C LEU A 256 4.62 3.34 -48.87
N GLN A 257 4.30 4.62 -49.09
CA GLN A 257 3.00 5.07 -49.62
C GLN A 257 1.81 4.63 -48.74
N GLY A 258 2.01 4.68 -47.41
CA GLY A 258 1.02 4.28 -46.42
C GLY A 258 1.44 4.63 -45.00
N TYR A 259 0.56 4.33 -44.04
CA TYR A 259 0.74 4.64 -42.63
C TYR A 259 0.21 3.53 -41.72
N LEU A 260 0.52 3.63 -40.43
CA LEU A 260 0.12 2.67 -39.41
C LEU A 260 -0.74 3.35 -38.35
N THR A 261 -1.83 2.68 -37.96
CA THR A 261 -2.59 3.03 -36.75
C THR A 261 -2.55 1.87 -35.78
N CYS A 262 -2.07 2.12 -34.56
CA CYS A 262 -1.91 1.09 -33.55
C CYS A 262 -2.80 1.35 -32.34
N SER A 263 -3.38 0.29 -31.78
CA SER A 263 -4.15 0.35 -30.54
C SER A 263 -3.25 0.39 -29.30
N SER A 264 -3.85 0.71 -28.14
CA SER A 264 -3.17 0.71 -26.84
C SER A 264 -1.98 1.68 -26.80
N ASP A 265 -0.75 1.20 -26.60
CA ASP A 265 0.47 1.99 -26.50
C ASP A 265 1.44 1.66 -27.65
N GLY A 266 0.88 1.37 -28.83
CA GLY A 266 1.61 1.17 -30.08
C GLY A 266 2.23 -0.22 -30.26
N ASN A 267 2.96 -0.72 -29.27
CA ASN A 267 3.73 -1.96 -29.39
C ASN A 267 3.64 -2.90 -28.17
N ASN A 268 2.76 -2.62 -27.20
CA ASN A 268 2.58 -3.49 -26.05
C ASN A 268 1.89 -4.81 -26.43
N TYR A 269 2.11 -5.86 -25.65
CA TYR A 269 1.49 -7.17 -25.86
C TYR A 269 -0.04 -7.04 -26.02
N GLY A 270 -0.57 -7.59 -27.11
CA GLY A 270 -1.98 -7.46 -27.49
C GLY A 270 -2.34 -6.19 -28.26
N ALA A 271 -1.41 -5.26 -28.46
CA ALA A 271 -1.61 -4.13 -29.38
C ALA A 271 -1.81 -4.65 -30.79
N THR A 272 -2.74 -4.06 -31.50
CA THR A 272 -3.06 -4.34 -32.90
C THR A 272 -2.70 -3.12 -33.71
N CYS A 273 -1.83 -3.30 -34.71
CA CYS A 273 -1.49 -2.28 -35.68
C CYS A 273 -2.14 -2.61 -37.02
N GLU A 274 -2.78 -1.62 -37.61
CA GLU A 274 -3.40 -1.69 -38.93
C GLU A 274 -2.62 -0.83 -39.92
N TYR A 275 -2.33 -1.41 -41.07
CA TYR A 275 -1.68 -0.80 -42.21
C TYR A 275 -2.73 -0.17 -43.11
N HIS A 276 -2.57 1.12 -43.36
CA HIS A 276 -3.40 1.90 -44.26
C HIS A 276 -2.55 2.34 -45.44
N CYS A 277 -3.10 2.25 -46.65
CA CYS A 277 -2.42 2.71 -47.85
C CYS A 277 -2.93 4.09 -48.27
N GLU A 278 -2.04 4.88 -48.85
CA GLU A 278 -2.39 6.17 -49.42
C GLU A 278 -3.26 6.01 -50.67
N GLY A 279 -3.93 7.09 -51.08
CA GLY A 279 -4.94 7.06 -52.13
C GLY A 279 -4.36 6.59 -53.46
N GLY A 280 -4.87 5.47 -53.96
CA GLY A 280 -4.36 4.84 -55.18
C GLY A 280 -3.33 3.75 -54.96
N TYR A 281 -3.09 3.37 -53.72
CA TYR A 281 -2.44 2.13 -53.36
C TYR A 281 -3.44 1.22 -52.64
N GLU A 282 -3.23 -0.08 -52.72
CA GLU A 282 -4.01 -1.09 -52.02
C GLU A 282 -3.09 -2.03 -51.22
N PRO A 283 -3.54 -2.52 -50.05
CA PRO A 283 -2.72 -3.39 -49.23
C PRO A 283 -2.61 -4.79 -49.84
N ARG A 284 -1.38 -5.23 -50.07
CA ARG A 284 -1.07 -6.62 -50.44
C ARG A 284 -0.69 -7.41 -49.20
N GLY A 285 -1.57 -8.33 -48.81
CA GLY A 285 -1.39 -9.20 -47.63
C GLY A 285 -2.38 -8.90 -46.52
N VAL A 286 -2.01 -9.20 -45.27
CA VAL A 286 -2.87 -8.96 -44.10
C VAL A 286 -2.61 -7.55 -43.59
N SER A 287 -3.63 -6.68 -43.65
CA SER A 287 -3.52 -5.29 -43.22
C SER A 287 -3.37 -5.11 -41.70
N THR A 288 -3.55 -6.16 -40.90
CA THR A 288 -3.47 -6.06 -39.42
C THR A 288 -2.44 -6.99 -38.82
N ARG A 289 -1.67 -6.51 -37.85
CA ARG A 289 -0.72 -7.31 -37.07
C ARG A 289 -0.96 -7.13 -35.58
N VAL A 290 -0.78 -8.21 -34.82
CA VAL A 290 -0.97 -8.22 -33.36
C VAL A 290 0.34 -8.54 -32.68
N CYS A 291 0.71 -7.76 -31.65
CA CYS A 291 1.90 -8.02 -30.84
C CYS A 291 1.67 -9.23 -29.93
N GLN A 292 2.46 -10.28 -30.14
CA GLN A 292 2.31 -11.57 -29.46
C GLN A 292 3.08 -11.64 -28.14
N PHE A 293 2.76 -12.65 -27.32
CA PHE A 293 3.36 -12.82 -25.98
C PHE A 293 4.88 -13.05 -26.01
N ASN A 294 5.40 -13.64 -27.09
CA ASN A 294 6.81 -13.88 -27.35
C ASN A 294 7.59 -12.62 -27.81
N ARG A 295 6.94 -11.44 -27.82
CA ARG A 295 7.51 -10.15 -28.27
C ARG A 295 7.78 -10.07 -29.77
N SER A 296 7.10 -10.87 -30.59
CA SER A 296 7.07 -10.71 -32.05
C SER A 296 5.71 -10.27 -32.55
N TRP A 297 5.68 -9.59 -33.69
CA TRP A 297 4.44 -9.32 -34.41
C TRP A 297 3.96 -10.57 -35.16
N GLY A 298 2.66 -10.81 -35.14
CA GLY A 298 2.05 -11.85 -35.97
C GLY A 298 2.05 -11.49 -37.46
N GLY A 299 2.21 -12.50 -38.32
CA GLY A 299 2.18 -12.34 -39.79
C GLY A 299 3.36 -11.54 -40.34
N GLU A 300 3.32 -11.26 -41.65
CA GLU A 300 4.28 -10.42 -42.36
C GLU A 300 3.72 -9.00 -42.55
N PRO A 301 4.58 -7.97 -42.73
CA PRO A 301 4.12 -6.61 -43.01
C PRO A 301 3.34 -6.55 -44.34
N ALA A 302 2.24 -5.80 -44.36
CA ALA A 302 1.54 -5.50 -45.60
C ALA A 302 2.34 -4.48 -46.42
N GLU A 303 2.31 -4.63 -47.74
CA GLU A 303 2.91 -3.69 -48.67
C GLU A 303 1.82 -2.94 -49.42
N CYS A 304 1.97 -1.62 -49.56
CA CYS A 304 1.07 -0.81 -50.37
C CYS A 304 1.53 -0.86 -51.83
N VAL A 305 0.72 -1.47 -52.69
CA VAL A 305 1.00 -1.58 -54.13
C VAL A 305 0.05 -0.68 -54.92
N PRO A 306 0.47 -0.11 -56.07
CA PRO A 306 -0.41 0.72 -56.87
C PRO A 306 -1.70 -0.03 -57.23
N MET A 307 -2.84 0.64 -57.11
CA MET A 307 -4.13 0.06 -57.45
C MET A 307 -4.18 -0.29 -58.96
N GLU A 308 -4.73 -1.45 -59.28
CA GLU A 308 -4.99 -1.80 -60.68
C GLU A 308 -6.30 -1.14 -61.16
N ILE A 309 -6.18 -0.15 -62.05
CA ILE A 309 -7.33 0.52 -62.68
C ILE A 309 -7.75 -0.28 -63.91
N LYS A 310 -8.96 -0.85 -63.87
CA LYS A 310 -9.60 -1.50 -65.02
C LYS A 310 -10.27 -0.44 -65.87
N SER A 311 -9.74 -0.19 -67.07
CA SER A 311 -10.28 0.79 -68.02
C SER A 311 -11.35 0.19 -68.95
N ASP A 312 -11.37 -1.13 -69.12
CA ASP A 312 -12.25 -1.89 -70.03
C ASP A 312 -13.63 -2.21 -69.44
N VAL A 313 -14.10 -1.39 -68.50
CA VAL A 313 -15.38 -1.60 -67.81
C VAL A 313 -16.55 -1.16 -68.68
N LYS A 314 -17.65 -1.91 -68.64
CA LYS A 314 -18.84 -1.67 -69.49
C LYS A 314 -19.79 -0.60 -68.96
N THR A 315 -19.70 -0.23 -67.68
CA THR A 315 -20.61 0.74 -67.06
C THR A 315 -19.82 1.81 -66.32
N VAL A 316 -20.39 3.02 -66.27
CA VAL A 316 -19.77 4.13 -65.55
C VAL A 316 -19.75 3.94 -64.05
N SER A 317 -20.80 3.37 -63.46
CA SER A 317 -20.79 3.08 -62.02
C SER A 317 -19.61 2.18 -61.65
N ALA A 318 -19.39 1.10 -62.39
CA ALA A 318 -18.26 0.21 -62.12
C ALA A 318 -16.88 0.83 -62.44
N LEU A 319 -16.83 1.87 -63.29
CA LEU A 319 -15.62 2.68 -63.46
C LEU A 319 -15.39 3.60 -62.24
N LEU A 320 -16.42 4.34 -61.81
CA LEU A 320 -16.34 5.29 -60.70
C LEU A 320 -16.12 4.60 -59.34
N ASP A 321 -16.73 3.43 -59.13
CA ASP A 321 -16.58 2.62 -57.90
C ASP A 321 -15.12 2.25 -57.62
N GLN A 322 -14.26 2.16 -58.65
CA GLN A 322 -12.83 1.89 -58.48
C GLN A 322 -12.11 3.04 -57.77
N PHE A 323 -12.63 4.27 -57.86
CA PHE A 323 -12.03 5.48 -57.31
C PHE A 323 -12.72 5.98 -56.04
N HIS A 324 -13.93 5.50 -55.76
CA HIS A 324 -14.70 5.88 -54.57
C HIS A 324 -13.88 5.68 -53.28
N GLU A 325 -13.82 6.71 -52.43
CA GLU A 325 -13.02 6.84 -51.20
C GLU A 325 -11.49 6.70 -51.39
N LYS A 326 -11.02 6.45 -52.61
CA LYS A 326 -9.59 6.20 -52.90
C LYS A 326 -8.93 7.39 -53.59
N ARG A 327 -9.49 7.86 -54.71
CA ARG A 327 -8.87 8.90 -55.56
C ARG A 327 -9.91 9.90 -56.07
N ARG A 328 -9.46 11.14 -56.23
CA ARG A 328 -10.16 12.25 -56.92
C ARG A 328 -10.03 12.05 -58.42
N LEU A 329 -10.98 12.56 -59.20
CA LEU A 329 -10.93 12.45 -60.67
C LEU A 329 -10.83 13.84 -61.30
N LEU A 330 -9.88 14.02 -62.21
CA LEU A 330 -9.81 15.20 -63.08
C LEU A 330 -10.14 14.75 -64.51
N ILE A 331 -11.34 15.09 -64.98
CA ILE A 331 -11.81 14.73 -66.31
C ILE A 331 -11.53 15.89 -67.26
N LEU A 332 -10.59 15.70 -68.19
CA LEU A 332 -10.32 16.64 -69.27
C LEU A 332 -11.17 16.29 -70.49
N THR A 333 -11.81 17.29 -71.09
CA THR A 333 -12.54 17.10 -72.34
C THR A 333 -12.22 18.19 -73.35
N ALA A 334 -12.24 17.81 -74.62
CA ALA A 334 -12.09 18.74 -75.74
C ALA A 334 -12.71 18.18 -77.03
N PRO A 335 -13.01 19.03 -78.03
CA PRO A 335 -13.61 18.59 -79.30
C PRO A 335 -12.72 17.67 -80.13
N ASN A 336 -11.40 17.75 -79.98
CA ASN A 336 -10.41 16.88 -80.63
C ASN A 336 -9.02 17.05 -79.98
N ILE A 337 -8.06 16.22 -80.37
CA ILE A 337 -6.68 16.23 -79.85
C ILE A 337 -5.84 17.46 -80.25
N SER A 338 -6.28 18.20 -81.28
CA SER A 338 -5.62 19.40 -81.78
C SER A 338 -6.14 20.68 -81.14
N ASP A 339 -7.05 20.57 -80.16
CA ASP A 339 -7.55 21.70 -79.41
C ASP A 339 -6.41 22.36 -78.60
N PRO A 340 -6.18 23.68 -78.76
CA PRO A 340 -5.02 24.35 -78.18
C PRO A 340 -5.04 24.37 -76.65
N ASP A 341 -6.23 24.49 -76.05
CA ASP A 341 -6.40 24.53 -74.61
C ASP A 341 -6.13 23.16 -73.99
N TYR A 342 -6.61 22.09 -74.63
CA TYR A 342 -6.28 20.73 -74.26
C TYR A 342 -4.78 20.44 -74.35
N GLN A 343 -4.12 20.84 -75.45
CA GLN A 343 -2.68 20.62 -75.59
C GLN A 343 -1.87 21.34 -74.51
N LEU A 344 -2.24 22.58 -74.21
CA LEU A 344 -1.61 23.36 -73.15
C LEU A 344 -1.80 22.70 -71.78
N GLN A 345 -3.02 22.32 -71.45
CA GLN A 345 -3.33 21.68 -70.16
C GLN A 345 -2.64 20.32 -70.01
N ASN A 346 -2.66 19.49 -71.05
CA ASN A 346 -2.06 18.17 -71.02
C ASN A 346 -0.54 18.25 -70.78
N LEU A 347 0.14 19.25 -71.38
CA LEU A 347 1.56 19.52 -71.10
C LEU A 347 1.82 19.92 -69.63
N MET A 348 0.95 20.76 -69.06
CA MET A 348 1.07 21.17 -67.65
C MET A 348 0.89 19.97 -66.71
N ILE A 349 -0.13 19.14 -66.96
CA ILE A 349 -0.43 17.94 -66.17
C ILE A 349 0.71 16.93 -66.24
N GLN A 350 1.23 16.64 -67.44
CA GLN A 350 2.35 15.70 -67.61
C GLN A 350 3.61 16.14 -66.87
N LYS A 351 3.87 17.44 -66.79
CA LYS A 351 5.00 17.99 -66.03
C LYS A 351 4.79 17.87 -64.51
N SER A 352 3.55 17.81 -64.05
CA SER A 352 3.18 17.83 -62.63
C SER A 352 2.50 16.53 -62.15
N ASP A 353 2.74 15.41 -62.84
CA ASP A 353 2.09 14.11 -62.56
C ASP A 353 2.31 13.65 -61.11
N CYS A 354 3.54 13.79 -60.61
CA CYS A 354 3.89 13.48 -59.23
C CYS A 354 3.06 14.30 -58.22
N GLY A 355 2.85 15.60 -58.47
CA GLY A 355 2.06 16.47 -57.59
C GLY A 355 0.57 16.14 -57.61
N LEU A 356 0.05 15.61 -58.72
CA LEU A 356 -1.32 15.08 -58.80
C LEU A 356 -1.46 13.75 -58.04
N ASP A 357 -0.45 12.87 -58.14
CA ASP A 357 -0.41 11.61 -57.40
C ASP A 357 -0.39 11.83 -55.88
N LEU A 358 0.42 12.77 -55.36
CA LEU A 358 0.40 13.15 -53.93
C LEU A 358 -0.97 13.66 -53.44
N ARG A 359 -1.79 14.18 -54.35
CA ARG A 359 -3.15 14.67 -54.07
C ARG A 359 -4.24 13.63 -54.36
N HIS A 360 -3.81 12.41 -54.69
CA HIS A 360 -4.65 11.28 -55.05
C HIS A 360 -5.55 11.58 -56.26
N VAL A 361 -5.07 12.33 -57.25
CA VAL A 361 -5.85 12.68 -58.45
C VAL A 361 -5.57 11.70 -59.59
N THR A 362 -6.61 11.21 -60.25
CA THR A 362 -6.51 10.43 -61.50
C THR A 362 -7.05 11.24 -62.65
N VAL A 363 -6.28 11.31 -63.73
CA VAL A 363 -6.66 12.04 -64.94
C VAL A 363 -7.41 11.13 -65.90
N ILE A 364 -8.59 11.57 -66.36
CA ILE A 364 -9.38 10.92 -67.40
C ILE A 364 -9.50 11.87 -68.59
N GLU A 365 -9.13 11.43 -69.77
CA GLU A 365 -9.21 12.24 -70.98
C GLU A 365 -10.37 11.77 -71.86
N LEU A 366 -11.29 12.67 -72.20
CA LEU A 366 -12.47 12.44 -73.03
C LEU A 366 -12.46 13.38 -74.24
N LEU A 367 -11.92 12.92 -75.37
CA LEU A 367 -11.69 13.72 -76.56
C LEU A 367 -12.62 13.31 -77.70
N GLY A 368 -13.00 14.28 -78.53
CA GLY A 368 -13.76 14.00 -79.74
C GLY A 368 -15.28 13.89 -79.54
N SER A 369 -15.93 13.52 -80.64
CA SER A 369 -17.35 13.21 -80.71
C SER A 369 -17.58 11.89 -81.48
N PRO A 370 -18.68 11.17 -81.24
CA PRO A 370 -19.01 9.98 -82.00
C PRO A 370 -19.00 10.24 -83.52
N PRO A 371 -18.49 9.32 -84.35
CA PRO A 371 -17.98 7.98 -84.03
C PRO A 371 -16.47 7.93 -83.70
N ARG A 372 -15.79 9.09 -83.58
CA ARG A 372 -14.33 9.19 -83.38
C ARG A 372 -13.98 9.77 -82.01
N GLU A 373 -14.77 9.44 -80.99
CA GLU A 373 -14.43 9.83 -79.61
C GLU A 373 -13.48 8.82 -78.98
N THR A 374 -12.62 9.32 -78.11
CA THR A 374 -11.61 8.52 -77.39
C THR A 374 -11.65 8.90 -75.92
N GLY A 375 -11.80 7.88 -75.07
CA GLY A 375 -11.66 8.00 -73.63
C GLY A 375 -10.43 7.24 -73.18
N ARG A 376 -9.58 7.82 -72.33
CA ARG A 376 -8.43 7.11 -71.77
C ARG A 376 -8.11 7.51 -70.34
N ILE A 377 -7.49 6.57 -69.62
CA ILE A 377 -6.87 6.75 -68.31
C ILE A 377 -5.44 6.23 -68.43
N LYS A 378 -4.44 7.11 -68.37
CA LYS A 378 -3.06 6.78 -68.75
C LYS A 378 -3.04 6.14 -70.15
N GLU A 379 -2.55 4.90 -70.27
CA GLU A 379 -2.51 4.14 -71.52
C GLU A 379 -3.78 3.28 -71.77
N GLY A 380 -4.67 3.17 -70.79
CA GLY A 380 -5.87 2.35 -70.86
C GLY A 380 -7.01 3.05 -71.60
N LEU A 381 -7.54 2.44 -72.65
CA LEU A 381 -8.72 2.93 -73.36
C LEU A 381 -10.00 2.59 -72.59
N LEU A 382 -10.93 3.54 -72.57
CA LEU A 382 -12.28 3.36 -72.03
C LEU A 382 -13.22 2.79 -73.09
N SER A 383 -14.21 2.00 -72.64
CA SER A 383 -15.30 1.55 -73.51
C SER A 383 -16.17 2.72 -73.98
N SER A 384 -16.81 2.59 -75.14
CA SER A 384 -17.78 3.57 -75.66
C SER A 384 -18.91 3.86 -74.66
N GLU A 385 -19.37 2.82 -73.96
CA GLU A 385 -20.42 2.89 -72.96
C GLU A 385 -19.97 3.68 -71.72
N ALA A 386 -18.72 3.52 -71.29
CA ALA A 386 -18.16 4.30 -70.20
C ALA A 386 -17.98 5.78 -70.59
N ILE A 387 -17.52 6.06 -71.81
CA ILE A 387 -17.37 7.43 -72.32
C ILE A 387 -18.72 8.15 -72.35
N GLU A 388 -19.73 7.52 -72.97
CA GLU A 388 -21.07 8.10 -73.06
C GLU A 388 -21.68 8.28 -71.67
N GLY A 389 -21.55 7.30 -70.80
CA GLY A 389 -22.05 7.40 -69.44
C GLY A 389 -21.41 8.55 -68.65
N LEU A 390 -20.09 8.78 -68.79
CA LEU A 390 -19.39 9.84 -68.04
C LEU A 390 -19.90 11.20 -68.50
N ARG A 391 -20.05 11.36 -69.82
CA ARG A 391 -20.62 12.57 -70.41
C ARG A 391 -22.06 12.81 -69.99
N GLN A 392 -22.88 11.76 -69.89
CA GLN A 392 -24.28 11.88 -69.47
C GLN A 392 -24.41 12.21 -67.97
N VAL A 393 -23.76 11.43 -67.11
CA VAL A 393 -23.83 11.57 -65.65
C VAL A 393 -23.37 12.96 -65.22
N PHE A 394 -22.25 13.42 -65.77
CA PHE A 394 -21.66 14.71 -65.41
C PHE A 394 -21.96 15.83 -66.42
N ARG A 395 -22.89 15.63 -67.36
CA ARG A 395 -23.30 16.64 -68.35
C ARG A 395 -22.11 17.32 -69.05
N ILE A 396 -21.14 16.54 -69.51
CA ILE A 396 -19.88 17.04 -70.09
C ILE A 396 -20.08 17.32 -71.58
N SER A 397 -19.82 18.57 -71.99
CA SER A 397 -19.93 18.99 -73.39
C SER A 397 -18.86 18.36 -74.29
N ARG A 398 -19.20 18.20 -75.58
CA ARG A 398 -18.29 17.75 -76.65
C ARG A 398 -17.74 18.91 -77.49
N THR A 399 -18.26 20.13 -77.30
CA THR A 399 -18.05 21.24 -78.24
C THR A 399 -16.99 22.24 -77.83
N TYR A 400 -16.50 22.17 -76.59
CA TYR A 400 -15.47 23.07 -76.08
C TYR A 400 -14.59 22.35 -75.06
N PHE A 401 -13.40 22.91 -74.82
CA PHE A 401 -12.50 22.45 -73.78
C PHE A 401 -13.11 22.67 -72.39
N SER A 402 -13.10 21.65 -71.54
CA SER A 402 -13.36 21.85 -70.11
C SER A 402 -12.69 20.78 -69.27
N MET A 403 -12.43 21.11 -68.01
CA MET A 403 -11.98 20.20 -66.98
C MET A 403 -13.02 20.12 -65.89
N LEU A 404 -13.26 18.91 -65.39
CA LEU A 404 -14.16 18.64 -64.28
C LEU A 404 -13.39 17.94 -63.16
N LEU A 405 -13.39 18.54 -61.98
CA LEU A 405 -12.76 18.00 -60.78
C LEU A 405 -13.82 17.35 -59.88
N LEU A 406 -13.68 16.05 -59.66
CA LEU A 406 -14.49 15.26 -58.74
C LEU A 406 -13.70 14.96 -57.46
N ASP A 407 -14.37 15.00 -56.31
CA ASP A 407 -13.78 14.53 -55.06
C ASP A 407 -13.74 12.98 -54.97
N LYS A 408 -13.24 12.45 -53.85
CA LYS A 408 -13.18 11.01 -53.59
C LYS A 408 -14.56 10.35 -53.45
N LEU A 409 -15.63 11.12 -53.23
CA LEU A 409 -17.01 10.61 -53.18
C LEU A 409 -17.67 10.63 -54.56
N GLY A 410 -16.95 11.06 -55.61
CA GLY A 410 -17.45 11.18 -56.98
C GLY A 410 -18.36 12.40 -57.19
N LEU A 411 -18.33 13.38 -56.28
CA LEU A 411 -19.14 14.60 -56.40
C LEU A 411 -18.42 15.64 -57.26
N ASP A 412 -19.20 16.31 -58.11
CA ASP A 412 -18.75 17.46 -58.91
C ASP A 412 -18.43 18.65 -58.00
N ARG A 413 -17.15 19.03 -57.95
CA ARG A 413 -16.64 20.11 -57.07
C ARG A 413 -16.32 21.38 -57.81
N GLU A 414 -15.69 21.29 -58.98
CA GLU A 414 -15.29 22.46 -59.74
C GLU A 414 -15.15 22.16 -61.22
N ARG A 415 -15.44 23.17 -62.05
CA ARG A 415 -15.34 23.09 -63.52
C ARG A 415 -14.53 24.23 -64.08
N PHE A 416 -13.48 23.90 -64.82
CA PHE A 416 -12.61 24.87 -65.46
C PHE A 416 -12.88 24.89 -66.97
N ILE A 417 -13.22 26.05 -67.51
CA ILE A 417 -13.49 26.23 -68.96
C ILE A 417 -12.27 26.77 -69.73
N THR A 418 -11.18 27.04 -69.01
CA THR A 418 -9.89 27.49 -69.55
C THR A 418 -8.77 26.68 -68.90
N PRO A 419 -7.61 26.52 -69.56
CA PRO A 419 -6.46 25.89 -68.94
C PRO A 419 -6.08 26.57 -67.63
N MET A 420 -5.69 25.78 -66.64
CA MET A 420 -5.31 26.20 -65.30
C MET A 420 -3.89 25.71 -64.99
N ALA A 421 -3.08 26.60 -64.41
CA ALA A 421 -1.74 26.24 -63.98
C ALA A 421 -1.78 25.20 -62.85
N SER A 422 -0.83 24.26 -62.85
CA SER A 422 -0.85 23.13 -61.90
C SER A 422 -0.80 23.58 -60.43
N ASP A 423 -0.13 24.69 -60.12
CA ASP A 423 -0.05 25.28 -58.78
C ASP A 423 -1.39 25.86 -58.30
N GLU A 424 -2.16 26.49 -59.18
CA GLU A 424 -3.51 26.95 -58.87
C GLU A 424 -4.45 25.77 -58.60
N LEU A 425 -4.37 24.72 -59.44
CA LEU A 425 -5.13 23.49 -59.24
C LEU A 425 -4.78 22.80 -57.92
N PHE A 426 -3.50 22.71 -57.59
CA PHE A 426 -2.99 22.16 -56.34
C PHE A 426 -3.49 22.96 -55.14
N SER A 427 -3.38 24.29 -55.19
CA SER A 427 -3.90 25.17 -54.14
C SER A 427 -5.39 24.98 -53.91
N TYR A 428 -6.18 24.79 -54.97
CA TYR A 428 -7.61 24.50 -54.82
C TYR A 428 -7.86 23.17 -54.10
N ILE A 429 -7.17 22.10 -54.53
CA ILE A 429 -7.30 20.78 -53.91
C ILE A 429 -6.89 20.83 -52.43
N ASP A 430 -5.76 21.46 -52.14
CA ASP A 430 -5.17 21.49 -50.80
C ASP A 430 -6.04 22.26 -49.81
N ASN A 431 -6.66 23.35 -50.26
CA ASN A 431 -7.47 24.21 -49.40
C ASN A 431 -8.90 23.67 -49.21
N PHE A 432 -9.49 23.08 -50.25
CA PHE A 432 -10.93 22.78 -50.27
C PHE A 432 -11.29 21.30 -50.30
N LEU A 433 -10.38 20.42 -50.73
CA LEU A 433 -10.69 19.00 -50.93
C LEU A 433 -9.92 18.05 -50.01
N LEU A 434 -8.78 18.45 -49.44
CA LEU A 434 -8.05 17.64 -48.46
C LEU A 434 -8.64 17.80 -47.05
N ASP A 435 -8.84 16.68 -46.36
CA ASP A 435 -9.09 16.67 -44.92
C ASP A 435 -7.82 17.05 -44.13
N GLU A 436 -7.94 17.23 -42.81
CA GLU A 436 -6.80 17.63 -41.96
C GLU A 436 -5.67 16.58 -41.98
N GLU A 437 -6.01 15.29 -41.92
CA GLU A 437 -5.03 14.21 -41.91
C GLU A 437 -4.30 14.06 -43.26
N GLU A 438 -5.00 14.22 -44.38
CA GLU A 438 -4.42 14.27 -45.72
C GLU A 438 -3.47 15.46 -45.88
N ARG A 439 -3.80 16.60 -45.29
CA ARG A 439 -2.98 17.82 -45.37
C ARG A 439 -1.68 17.68 -44.58
N GLU A 440 -1.75 17.17 -43.35
CA GLU A 440 -0.55 16.85 -42.55
C GLU A 440 0.37 15.85 -43.27
N ARG A 441 -0.21 14.85 -43.94
CA ARG A 441 0.55 13.87 -44.72
C ARG A 441 1.18 14.49 -45.97
N LEU A 442 0.45 15.36 -46.68
CA LEU A 442 0.98 16.07 -47.85
C LEU A 442 2.17 16.95 -47.45
N GLU A 443 2.11 17.62 -46.30
CA GLU A 443 3.23 18.41 -45.78
C GLU A 443 4.47 17.56 -45.49
N LEU A 444 4.27 16.33 -44.98
CA LEU A 444 5.35 15.39 -44.69
C LEU A 444 6.08 14.91 -45.96
N HIS A 445 5.38 14.89 -47.10
CA HIS A 445 5.87 14.42 -48.40
C HIS A 445 6.08 15.55 -49.41
N ARG A 446 6.11 16.81 -48.96
CA ARG A 446 6.19 17.98 -49.84
C ARG A 446 7.43 17.95 -50.74
N ASP A 447 8.56 17.48 -50.21
CA ASP A 447 9.85 17.45 -50.91
C ASP A 447 9.99 16.24 -51.86
N PHE A 448 8.98 15.37 -51.98
CA PHE A 448 9.11 14.11 -52.75
C PHE A 448 9.03 14.31 -54.27
N CYS A 449 8.41 15.41 -54.72
CA CYS A 449 8.17 15.73 -56.13
C CYS A 449 8.99 16.92 -56.65
N ASP A 450 9.83 17.53 -55.80
CA ASP A 450 10.81 18.56 -56.17
C ASP A 450 12.12 17.90 -56.64
#